data_AF-A0A524G2F1-F1
#
_entry.id   AF-A0A524G2F1-F1
#
_cell.length_a   1.000
_cell.length_b   1.000
_cell.length_c   1.000
_cell.angle_alpha   90.00
_cell.angle_beta   90.00
_cell.angle_gamma   90.00
#
_symmetry.space_group_name_H-M   'P 1'
#
loop_
_entity.id
_entity.type
_entity.pdbx_description
1 polymer ?
#
loop_
_entity_poly.entity_id
_entity_poly.type
_entity_poly.pdbx_seq_one_letter_code
_entity_poly.pdbx_strand_id
1 'polypeptide(L)' 'MSDVLKVKQILTINVEESKTVAQLLFELELSKDHVVLVDGKRVPLDFHINENESVVILPLIAGG' A
#
# COMPACT_ATOMS: atom_id res chain seq x y z
N MET A 1 -10.53 20.25 20.34
CA MET A 1 -9.70 19.05 20.12
C MET A 1 -9.68 18.85 18.62
N SER A 2 -8.51 18.93 18.01
CA SER A 2 -8.39 18.97 16.55
C SER A 2 -8.62 17.58 15.98
N ASP A 3 -9.82 17.33 15.46
CA ASP A 3 -10.11 16.18 14.63
C ASP A 3 -9.31 16.33 13.33
N VAL A 4 -8.06 15.86 13.39
CA VAL A 4 -7.23 15.72 12.22
C VAL A 4 -7.91 14.63 11.40
N LEU A 5 -8.70 15.04 10.41
CA LEU A 5 -9.08 14.22 9.27
C LEU A 5 -7.78 13.67 8.69
N LYS A 6 -7.31 12.53 9.24
CA LYS A 6 -6.25 11.71 8.69
C LYS A 6 -6.77 11.34 7.32
N VAL A 7 -6.31 12.09 6.32
CA VAL A 7 -6.70 11.90 4.94
C VAL A 7 -6.22 10.50 4.60
N LYS A 8 -7.16 9.55 4.61
CA LYS A 8 -6.97 8.17 4.19
C LYS A 8 -6.82 8.21 2.67
N GLN A 9 -5.66 8.67 2.21
CA GLN A 9 -5.36 8.77 0.79
C GLN A 9 -5.07 7.37 0.26
N ILE A 10 -5.71 7.05 -0.85
CA ILE A 10 -5.37 5.88 -1.66
C ILE A 10 -4.14 6.27 -2.46
N LEU A 11 -3.08 5.48 -2.36
CA LEU A 11 -1.84 5.70 -3.11
C LEU A 11 -1.75 4.67 -4.22
N THR A 12 -1.57 5.14 -5.45
CA THR A 12 -1.30 4.27 -6.61
C THR A 12 0.12 4.54 -7.07
N ILE A 13 0.92 3.47 -7.13
CA ILE A 13 2.35 3.54 -7.42
C ILE A 13 2.65 2.51 -8.50
N ASN A 14 3.40 2.93 -9.51
CA ASN A 14 3.99 2.01 -10.47
C ASN A 14 5.36 1.60 -9.96
N VAL A 15 5.59 0.30 -9.86
CA VAL A 15 6.84 -0.24 -9.34
C VAL A 15 7.89 -0.25 -10.46
N GLU A 16 8.97 0.48 -10.27
CA GLU A 16 10.07 0.54 -11.25
C GLU A 16 11.03 -0.65 -11.15
N GLU A 17 11.16 -1.23 -9.96
CA GLU A 17 12.06 -2.35 -9.69
C GLU A 17 11.37 -3.42 -8.83
N SER A 18 11.62 -4.70 -9.17
CA SER A 18 11.04 -5.84 -8.47
C SER A 18 11.38 -5.82 -6.99
N LYS A 19 10.36 -5.74 -6.14
CA LYS A 19 10.51 -5.65 -4.68
C LYS A 19 9.34 -6.31 -3.96
N THR A 20 9.50 -6.59 -2.68
CA THR A 20 8.39 -7.09 -1.86
C THR A 20 7.44 -5.98 -1.44
N VAL A 21 6.19 -6.33 -1.16
CA VAL A 21 5.22 -5.39 -0.58
C VAL A 21 5.75 -4.78 0.73
N ALA A 22 6.43 -5.57 1.57
CA ALA A 22 7.06 -5.10 2.79
C ALA A 22 8.14 -4.04 2.54
N GLN A 23 8.98 -4.24 1.52
CA GLN A 23 9.99 -3.25 1.11
C GLN A 23 9.34 -1.99 0.55
N LEU A 24 8.33 -2.12 -0.30
CA LEU A 24 7.60 -0.99 -0.86
C LEU A 24 6.98 -0.12 0.25
N LEU A 25 6.29 -0.74 1.22
CA LEU A 25 5.71 0.00 2.35
C LEU A 25 6.78 0.67 3.21
N PHE A 26 7.93 0.01 3.39
CA PHE A 26 9.05 0.57 4.14
C PHE A 26 9.66 1.80 3.45
N GLU A 27 9.88 1.73 2.13
CA GLU A 27 10.40 2.85 1.33
C GLU A 27 9.46 4.06 1.34
N LEU A 28 8.15 3.82 1.38
CA LEU A 28 7.13 4.86 1.43
C LEU A 28 6.85 5.37 2.85
N GLU A 29 7.58 4.86 3.85
CA GLU A 29 7.38 5.17 5.27
C GLU A 29 5.93 4.90 5.74
N LEU A 30 5.29 3.88 5.17
CA LEU A 30 3.92 3.47 5.47
C LEU A 30 3.88 2.34 6.49
N SER A 31 2.91 2.40 7.40
CA SER A 31 2.66 1.31 8.35
C SER A 31 2.24 0.02 7.65
N LYS A 32 2.58 -1.12 8.25
CA LYS A 32 2.18 -2.47 7.77
C LYS A 32 0.68 -2.75 7.88
N ASP A 33 -0.08 -1.85 8.52
CA ASP A 33 -1.53 -1.94 8.66
C ASP A 33 -2.29 -1.60 7.36
N HIS A 34 -1.59 -1.05 6.35
CA HIS A 34 -2.19 -0.75 5.06
C HIS A 34 -2.48 -2.02 4.26
N VAL A 35 -3.57 -2.01 3.51
CA VAL A 35 -3.94 -3.08 2.59
C VAL A 35 -3.32 -2.78 1.24
N VAL A 36 -2.53 -3.71 0.70
CA VAL A 36 -1.90 -3.56 -0.60
C VAL A 36 -2.62 -4.43 -1.62
N LEU A 37 -2.97 -3.82 -2.75
CA LEU A 37 -3.60 -4.46 -3.90
C LEU A 37 -2.63 -4.42 -5.09
N VAL A 38 -2.42 -5.58 -5.73
CA VAL A 38 -1.71 -5.70 -7.01
C VAL A 38 -2.71 -6.23 -8.02
N ASP A 39 -2.89 -5.55 -9.15
CA ASP A 39 -3.92 -5.87 -10.15
C ASP A 39 -5.34 -6.04 -9.57
N GLY A 40 -5.67 -5.21 -8.57
CA GLY A 40 -6.95 -5.25 -7.87
C GLY A 40 -7.14 -6.43 -6.90
N LYS A 41 -6.11 -7.27 -6.68
CA LYS A 41 -6.14 -8.36 -5.71
C LYS A 41 -5.29 -8.02 -4.49
N ARG A 42 -5.83 -8.32 -3.30
CA ARG A 42 -5.07 -8.17 -2.04
C ARG A 42 -3.94 -9.18 -2.00
N VAL A 43 -2.74 -8.68 -1.72
CA VAL A 43 -1.52 -9.50 -1.60
C VAL A 43 -0.93 -9.43 -0.19
N PRO A 44 -0.25 -10.49 0.27
CA PRO A 44 0.48 -10.47 1.54
C PRO A 44 1.73 -9.59 1.47
N LEU A 45 2.30 -9.25 2.65
CA LEU A 45 3.51 -8.43 2.75
C LEU A 45 4.75 -9.06 2.10
N ASP A 46 4.81 -10.39 2.06
CA ASP A 46 5.92 -11.14 1.47
C ASP A 46 5.75 -11.37 -0.04
N PHE A 47 4.66 -10.87 -0.63
CA PHE A 47 4.41 -10.97 -2.07
C PHE A 47 5.47 -10.18 -2.83
N HIS A 48 6.03 -10.79 -3.87
CA HIS A 48 6.94 -10.14 -4.80
C HIS A 48 6.14 -9.39 -5.85
N ILE A 49 6.35 -8.08 -5.90
CA ILE A 49 5.84 -7.20 -6.94
C ILE A 49 6.91 -7.10 -8.03
N ASN A 50 6.53 -7.28 -9.28
CA ASN A 50 7.44 -7.17 -10.41
C ASN A 50 7.57 -5.73 -10.89
N GLU A 51 8.63 -5.44 -11.64
CA GLU A 51 8.75 -4.20 -12.39
C GLU A 51 7.53 -3.99 -13.32
N ASN A 52 7.08 -2.75 -13.43
CA ASN A 52 5.91 -2.29 -14.18
C ASN A 52 4.53 -2.73 -13.65
N GLU A 53 4.47 -3.41 -12.50
CA GLU A 53 3.19 -3.70 -11.85
C GLU A 53 2.62 -2.44 -11.16
N SER A 54 1.30 -2.29 -11.23
CA SER A 54 0.59 -1.19 -10.57
C SER A 54 0.09 -1.65 -9.21
N VAL A 55 0.47 -0.91 -8.19
CA VAL A 55 0.17 -1.22 -6.79
C VAL A 55 -0.72 -0.14 -6.22
N VAL A 56 -1.82 -0.54 -5.60
CA VAL A 56 -2.74 0.34 -4.90
C VAL A 56 -2.65 0.06 -3.41
N ILE A 57 -2.29 1.08 -2.64
CA ILE A 57 -2.18 1.02 -1.19
C ILE A 57 -3.39 1.71 -0.59
N LEU A 58 -4.18 0.95 0.14
CA LEU A 58 -5.37 1.39 0.85
C LEU A 58 -5.06 1.51 2.34
N PRO A 59 -5.38 2.64 2.98
CA PRO A 59 -5.35 2.73 4.43
C PRO A 59 -6.40 1.79 5.03
N LEU A 60 -6.12 1.25 6.21
CA LEU A 60 -7.07 0.41 6.94
C LEU A 60 -8.34 1.22 7.23
N ILE A 61 -9.36 1.06 6.39
CA ILE A 61 -10.69 1.60 6.63
C ILE A 61 -11.38 0.62 7.56
N ALA A 62 -11.40 0.94 8.86
CA ALA A 62 -12.39 0.37 9.76
C ALA A 62 -13.76 0.83 9.25
N GLY A 63 -14.35 0.04 8.35
CA GLY A 63 -15.77 0.13 8.05
C GLY A 63 -16.52 -0.28 9.31
N GLY A 64 -17.44 0.58 9.75
CA GLY A 64 -18.35 0.28 10.86
C GLY A 64 -19.31 -0.86 10.54
#